data_AF-A0A9W7D9Y2-F1
#
_entry.id   AF-A0A9W7D9Y2-F1
#
_cell.length_a   1.000
_cell.length_b   1.000
_cell.length_c   1.000
_cell.angle_alpha   90.00
_cell.angle_beta   90.00
_cell.angle_gamma   90.00
#
_symmetry.space_group_name_H-M   'P 1'
#
loop_
_entity.id
_entity.type
_entity.pdbx_description
1 polymer ?
#
loop_
_entity_poly.entity_id
_entity_poly.type
_entity_poly.pdbx_seq_one_letter_code
_entity_poly.pdbx_strand_id
1 'polypeptide(L)'
;MKNPRPLLLSVVMGLLVACKFVAYAVQVPTFQVYDNSACEGTPTSIVFSSTSYCSSYALGQCATDGHYSYTIACADFSTFYTDSMFSDTQYLITEIFAVGSYCRSIIGAYVWPLNGEDCHKMPPIAGLVGVEVYLNADNSLTTEFATDNTCDDMNHASKFTYPSSVINTNYCVGGHTMFYVRSSTATTSTGVTATGTTPTGIPTTTGTTGTQTTTTTSLSPSGVSPPPQVFTVAMVMTVLASILAP
;
A
#
# COMPACT_ATOMS: atom_id res chain seq x y z
N MET A 1 44.68 55.64 24.18
CA MET A 1 43.29 56.02 23.83
C MET A 1 42.55 54.78 23.34
N LYS A 2 41.35 54.57 23.90
CA LYS A 2 40.24 53.69 23.49
C LYS A 2 40.36 52.15 23.55
N ASN A 3 39.42 51.63 24.34
CA ASN A 3 39.02 50.25 24.65
C ASN A 3 38.04 49.72 23.53
N PRO A 4 37.35 48.56 23.64
CA PRO A 4 37.48 47.38 22.78
C PRO A 4 36.23 47.00 21.91
N ARG A 5 36.35 45.86 21.19
CA ARG A 5 35.39 44.93 20.48
C ARG A 5 33.86 45.07 20.75
N PRO A 6 32.89 44.56 19.92
CA PRO A 6 32.93 43.31 19.11
C PRO A 6 32.04 43.19 17.82
N LEU A 7 32.14 42.01 17.17
CA LEU A 7 31.14 41.24 16.40
C LEU A 7 30.35 41.89 15.23
N LEU A 8 30.53 41.32 14.03
CA LEU A 8 29.40 40.95 13.16
C LEU A 8 29.78 39.73 12.30
N LEU A 9 29.58 38.56 12.92
CA LEU A 9 29.31 37.31 12.25
C LEU A 9 27.86 37.40 11.75
N SER A 10 27.60 37.42 10.45
CA SER A 10 26.24 37.21 9.94
C SER A 10 26.22 36.57 8.56
N VAL A 11 25.95 35.27 8.60
CA VAL A 11 24.92 34.59 7.81
C VAL A 11 24.84 34.98 6.33
N VAL A 12 25.59 34.27 5.50
CA VAL A 12 25.07 33.85 4.18
C VAL A 12 25.33 32.35 4.03
N MET A 13 24.77 31.60 4.97
CA MET A 13 24.66 30.14 4.93
C MET A 13 23.19 29.85 5.18
N GLY A 14 22.40 29.88 4.12
CA GLY A 14 20.96 29.73 4.26
C GLY A 14 20.18 30.17 3.05
N LEU A 15 20.39 29.51 1.89
CA LEU A 15 19.29 29.21 0.97
C LEU A 15 19.69 28.17 -0.08
N LEU A 16 20.19 27.02 0.35
CA LEU A 16 19.90 25.78 -0.38
C LEU A 16 18.52 25.33 0.09
N VAL A 17 17.49 26.08 -0.34
CA VAL A 17 16.13 25.54 -0.34
C VAL A 17 16.23 24.28 -1.16
N ALA A 18 15.97 23.16 -0.49
CA ALA A 18 15.70 21.89 -1.09
C ALA A 18 14.49 22.07 -2.01
N CYS A 19 14.74 22.55 -3.22
CA CYS A 19 13.89 22.30 -4.36
C CYS A 19 14.13 20.82 -4.69
N LYS A 20 13.58 19.94 -3.83
CA LYS A 20 13.20 18.60 -4.26
C LYS A 20 12.37 18.87 -5.50
N PHE A 21 12.87 18.41 -6.64
CA PHE A 21 12.15 18.44 -7.90
C PHE A 21 10.67 18.19 -7.61
N VAL A 22 9.83 19.20 -7.83
CA VAL A 22 8.43 18.96 -8.15
C VAL A 22 8.49 18.33 -9.54
N ALA A 23 8.93 17.06 -9.59
CA ALA A 23 8.50 16.19 -10.64
C ALA A 23 6.97 16.28 -10.55
N TYR A 24 6.33 16.69 -11.65
CA TYR A 24 4.89 16.51 -11.78
C TYR A 24 4.59 15.14 -11.19
N ALA A 25 3.77 15.07 -10.15
CA ALA A 25 3.30 13.81 -9.64
C ALA A 25 2.55 13.18 -10.82
N VAL A 26 3.23 12.28 -11.52
CA VAL A 26 2.66 11.62 -12.67
C VAL A 26 1.70 10.63 -12.05
N GLN A 27 0.41 10.88 -12.24
CA GLN A 27 -0.60 9.93 -11.83
C GLN A 27 -0.38 8.64 -12.60
N VAL A 28 -0.39 7.52 -11.87
CA VAL A 28 -0.15 6.19 -12.42
C VAL A 28 -1.40 5.33 -12.25
N PRO A 29 -1.60 4.33 -13.13
CA PRO A 29 -2.56 3.28 -12.91
C PRO A 29 -2.35 2.65 -11.54
N THR A 30 -3.41 2.68 -10.75
CA THR A 30 -3.43 2.21 -9.38
C THR A 30 -4.52 1.16 -9.27
N PHE A 31 -4.11 -0.10 -9.15
CA PHE A 31 -5.02 -1.22 -8.96
C PHE A 31 -5.34 -1.34 -7.49
N GLN A 32 -6.63 -1.30 -7.16
CA GLN A 32 -7.13 -1.55 -5.81
C GLN A 32 -7.78 -2.94 -5.85
N VAL A 33 -7.25 -3.88 -5.08
CA VAL A 33 -7.72 -5.28 -5.06
C VAL A 33 -8.66 -5.47 -3.88
N TYR A 34 -9.69 -6.29 -4.04
CA TYR A 34 -10.74 -6.54 -3.06
C TYR A 34 -11.07 -8.03 -3.01
N ASP A 35 -11.46 -8.51 -1.82
CA ASP A 35 -11.95 -9.87 -1.62
C ASP A 35 -13.41 -10.07 -2.05
N ASN A 36 -14.17 -8.98 -2.17
CA ASN A 36 -15.56 -9.02 -2.57
C ASN A 36 -15.74 -8.61 -4.05
N SER A 37 -16.72 -9.23 -4.71
CA SER A 37 -17.02 -9.00 -6.13
C SER A 37 -17.63 -7.64 -6.45
N ALA A 38 -18.00 -6.85 -5.44
CA ALA A 38 -18.53 -5.51 -5.62
C ALA A 38 -17.42 -4.43 -5.62
N CYS A 39 -16.18 -4.80 -5.28
CA CYS A 39 -15.07 -3.87 -5.06
C CYS A 39 -15.39 -2.77 -4.05
N GLU A 40 -16.09 -3.13 -2.97
CA GLU A 40 -16.50 -2.21 -1.92
C GLU A 40 -15.64 -2.35 -0.65
N GLY A 41 -15.56 -1.29 0.14
CA GLY A 41 -14.82 -1.27 1.40
C GLY A 41 -13.33 -0.93 1.25
N THR A 42 -12.51 -1.46 2.15
CA THR A 42 -11.06 -1.25 2.13
C THR A 42 -10.39 -2.27 1.20
N PRO A 43 -9.53 -1.83 0.26
CA PRO A 43 -8.76 -2.75 -0.58
C PRO A 43 -7.89 -3.69 0.27
N THR A 44 -7.67 -4.92 -0.20
CA THR A 44 -6.76 -5.89 0.41
C THR A 44 -5.32 -5.70 -0.05
N SER A 45 -5.13 -5.07 -1.20
CA SER A 45 -3.83 -4.58 -1.66
C SER A 45 -4.00 -3.42 -2.65
N ILE A 46 -2.94 -2.62 -2.79
CA ILE A 46 -2.87 -1.57 -3.81
C ILE A 46 -1.59 -1.74 -4.62
N VAL A 47 -1.68 -1.64 -5.94
CA VAL A 47 -0.53 -1.72 -6.85
C VAL A 47 -0.45 -0.46 -7.70
N PHE A 48 0.66 0.27 -7.59
CA PHE A 48 1.00 1.41 -8.43
C PHE A 48 1.91 0.97 -9.58
N SER A 49 1.50 1.19 -10.82
CA SER A 49 2.27 0.82 -12.02
C SER A 49 2.79 2.07 -12.74
N SER A 50 4.02 2.50 -12.46
CA SER A 50 4.59 3.68 -13.12
C SER A 50 5.12 3.44 -14.53
N THR A 51 5.10 2.20 -14.99
CA THR A 51 5.43 1.80 -16.36
C THR A 51 4.23 1.83 -17.32
N SER A 52 3.05 2.12 -16.80
CA SER A 52 1.79 2.14 -17.55
C SER A 52 1.12 3.52 -17.45
N TYR A 53 0.19 3.79 -18.36
CA TYR A 53 -0.55 5.06 -18.42
C TYR A 53 -2.02 4.85 -18.04
N CYS A 54 -2.62 5.78 -17.30
CA CYS A 54 -4.02 5.68 -16.89
C CYS A 54 -4.99 5.59 -18.07
N SER A 55 -4.65 6.23 -19.20
CA SER A 55 -5.43 6.17 -20.44
C SER A 55 -5.53 4.77 -21.05
N SER A 56 -4.70 3.83 -20.59
CA SER A 56 -4.73 2.43 -21.03
C SER A 56 -5.82 1.60 -20.35
N TYR A 57 -6.55 2.17 -19.39
CA TYR A 57 -7.50 1.44 -18.55
C TYR A 57 -8.87 2.10 -18.46
N ALA A 58 -9.90 1.28 -18.27
CA ALA A 58 -11.22 1.75 -17.87
C ALA A 58 -11.21 2.06 -16.37
N LEU A 59 -11.26 3.34 -16.02
CA LEU A 59 -11.13 3.79 -14.63
C LEU A 59 -12.44 3.65 -13.85
N GLY A 60 -12.34 3.37 -12.56
CA GLY A 60 -13.45 3.36 -11.60
C GLY A 60 -14.47 2.24 -11.79
N GLN A 61 -14.26 1.32 -12.73
CA GLN A 61 -15.10 0.14 -12.91
C GLN A 61 -14.60 -0.99 -12.00
N CYS A 62 -15.52 -1.67 -11.32
CA CYS A 62 -15.21 -2.93 -10.65
C CYS A 62 -15.15 -4.04 -11.71
N ALA A 63 -14.04 -4.76 -11.74
CA ALA A 63 -13.81 -5.91 -12.60
C ALA A 63 -13.44 -7.12 -11.74
N THR A 64 -13.79 -8.31 -12.22
CA THR A 64 -13.33 -9.57 -11.63
C THR A 64 -12.87 -10.49 -12.76
N ASP A 65 -11.83 -11.26 -12.48
CA ASP A 65 -11.37 -12.33 -13.38
C ASP A 65 -11.75 -13.73 -12.87
N GLY A 66 -12.51 -13.80 -11.77
CA GLY A 66 -12.88 -15.03 -11.08
C GLY A 66 -11.99 -15.38 -9.87
N HIS A 67 -10.83 -14.73 -9.71
CA HIS A 67 -9.89 -15.00 -8.61
C HIS A 67 -9.75 -13.81 -7.64
N TYR A 68 -9.82 -12.59 -8.17
CA TYR A 68 -9.85 -11.37 -7.39
C TYR A 68 -10.79 -10.36 -8.05
N SER A 69 -11.16 -9.35 -7.28
CA SER A 69 -11.95 -8.22 -7.76
C SER A 69 -11.12 -6.97 -7.62
N TYR A 70 -11.17 -6.08 -8.60
CA TYR A 70 -10.33 -4.90 -8.60
C TYR A 70 -11.00 -3.71 -9.27
N THR A 71 -10.60 -2.53 -8.83
CA THR A 71 -10.85 -1.27 -9.53
C THR A 71 -9.51 -0.66 -9.93
N ILE A 72 -9.52 0.10 -11.03
CA ILE A 72 -8.34 0.86 -11.46
C ILE A 72 -8.64 2.34 -11.29
N ALA A 73 -7.80 3.03 -10.54
CA ALA A 73 -7.78 4.47 -10.41
C ALA A 73 -6.54 5.06 -11.08
N CYS A 74 -6.57 6.38 -11.30
CA CYS A 74 -5.38 7.14 -11.64
C CYS A 74 -5.00 7.96 -10.41
N ALA A 75 -3.86 7.67 -9.81
CA ALA A 75 -3.48 8.28 -8.55
C ALA A 75 -1.98 8.57 -8.48
N ASP A 76 -1.65 9.58 -7.68
CA ASP A 76 -0.27 9.86 -7.33
C ASP A 76 0.23 8.85 -6.31
N PHE A 77 1.43 8.31 -6.55
CA PHE A 77 2.10 7.51 -5.56
C PHE A 77 2.45 8.37 -4.34
N SER A 78 1.70 8.22 -3.26
CA SER A 78 1.86 9.01 -2.05
C SER A 78 1.28 8.31 -0.83
N THR A 79 1.86 8.59 0.34
CA THR A 79 1.30 8.14 1.61
C THR A 79 -0.09 8.73 1.85
N PHE A 80 -0.36 9.96 1.40
CA PHE A 80 -1.67 10.60 1.54
C PHE A 80 -2.78 9.81 0.81
N TYR A 81 -2.51 9.33 -0.40
CA TYR A 81 -3.47 8.49 -1.11
C TYR A 81 -3.68 7.14 -0.40
N THR A 82 -2.61 6.47 0.02
CA THR A 82 -2.73 5.19 0.75
C THR A 82 -3.42 5.37 2.09
N ASP A 83 -3.20 6.49 2.78
CA ASP A 83 -3.86 6.86 4.02
C ASP A 83 -5.37 6.93 3.86
N SER A 84 -5.84 7.51 2.75
CA SER A 84 -7.27 7.61 2.46
C SER A 84 -7.93 6.25 2.20
N MET A 85 -7.18 5.25 1.74
CA MET A 85 -7.69 3.92 1.41
C MET A 85 -7.74 3.00 2.64
N PHE A 86 -6.70 3.06 3.48
CA PHE A 86 -6.56 2.20 4.64
C PHE A 86 -7.00 2.85 5.95
N SER A 87 -7.30 4.15 5.95
CA SER A 87 -7.74 4.90 7.14
C SER A 87 -6.75 4.77 8.30
N ASP A 88 -7.15 4.10 9.40
CA ASP A 88 -6.33 3.83 10.59
C ASP A 88 -5.63 2.47 10.57
N THR A 89 -5.89 1.65 9.55
CA THR A 89 -5.25 0.34 9.40
C THR A 89 -3.76 0.53 9.12
N GLN A 90 -2.94 -0.15 9.92
CA GLN A 90 -1.50 -0.22 9.69
C GLN A 90 -1.22 -0.82 8.31
N TYR A 91 -0.23 -0.32 7.57
CA TYR A 91 0.11 -0.88 6.26
C TYR A 91 1.60 -0.76 5.96
N LEU A 92 2.06 -1.62 5.04
CA LEU A 92 3.36 -1.59 4.41
C LEU A 92 3.23 -1.01 3.00
N ILE A 93 4.11 -0.08 2.65
CA ILE A 93 4.44 0.27 1.27
C ILE A 93 5.81 -0.32 0.94
N THR A 94 5.86 -1.06 -0.16
CA THR A 94 7.10 -1.51 -0.78
C THR A 94 7.29 -0.79 -2.10
N GLU A 95 8.25 0.12 -2.14
CA GLU A 95 8.64 0.85 -3.34
C GLU A 95 9.63 0.04 -4.15
N ILE A 96 9.36 -0.06 -5.46
CA ILE A 96 10.20 -0.80 -6.39
C ILE A 96 10.84 0.18 -7.36
N PHE A 97 12.16 0.07 -7.50
CA PHE A 97 12.97 0.91 -8.37
C PHE A 97 13.62 0.08 -9.47
N ALA A 98 13.96 0.73 -10.58
CA ALA A 98 14.69 0.11 -11.66
C ALA A 98 16.03 -0.46 -11.15
N VAL A 99 16.33 -1.70 -11.55
CA VAL A 99 17.60 -2.37 -11.21
C VAL A 99 18.77 -1.52 -11.69
N GLY A 100 19.81 -1.39 -10.84
CA GLY A 100 20.98 -0.56 -11.11
C GLY A 100 20.77 0.94 -10.89
N SER A 101 19.55 1.39 -10.57
CA SER A 101 19.29 2.80 -10.24
C SER A 101 19.69 3.17 -8.81
N TYR A 102 19.92 2.20 -7.92
CA TYR A 102 20.16 2.43 -6.49
C TYR A 102 19.03 3.26 -5.85
N CYS A 103 17.80 2.83 -6.11
CA CYS A 103 16.57 3.49 -5.66
C CYS A 103 16.44 4.96 -6.09
N ARG A 104 16.82 5.26 -7.34
CA ARG A 104 16.67 6.61 -7.92
C ARG A 104 15.54 6.72 -8.93
N SER A 105 15.13 5.61 -9.54
CA SER A 105 14.10 5.58 -10.58
C SER A 105 12.99 4.62 -10.20
N ILE A 106 11.86 5.13 -9.68
CA ILE A 106 10.73 4.31 -9.25
C ILE A 106 10.00 3.70 -10.46
N ILE A 107 9.71 2.40 -10.40
CA ILE A 107 8.99 1.65 -11.44
C ILE A 107 7.64 1.11 -10.97
N GLY A 108 7.37 1.19 -9.66
CA GLY A 108 6.09 0.85 -9.08
C GLY A 108 6.14 0.81 -7.56
N ALA A 109 5.01 0.50 -6.95
CA ALA A 109 4.92 0.24 -5.53
C ALA A 109 3.75 -0.69 -5.23
N TYR A 110 3.88 -1.44 -4.14
CA TYR A 110 2.84 -2.31 -3.61
C TYR A 110 2.50 -1.87 -2.20
N VAL A 111 1.22 -1.97 -1.83
CA VAL A 111 0.73 -1.62 -0.51
C VAL A 111 -0.14 -2.73 0.04
N TRP A 112 0.12 -3.10 1.27
CA TRP A 112 -0.60 -4.16 1.97
C TRP A 112 -0.96 -3.74 3.38
N PRO A 113 -2.20 -3.95 3.82
CA PRO A 113 -2.55 -3.77 5.21
C PRO A 113 -1.83 -4.80 6.08
N LEU A 114 -1.36 -4.38 7.24
CA LEU A 114 -0.71 -5.20 8.26
C LEU A 114 -1.74 -5.57 9.35
N ASN A 115 -2.90 -6.07 8.93
CA ASN A 115 -4.06 -6.32 9.79
C ASN A 115 -4.36 -7.80 10.06
N GLY A 116 -3.50 -8.71 9.61
CA GLY A 116 -3.67 -10.15 9.80
C GLY A 116 -2.55 -10.98 9.18
N GLU A 117 -2.66 -12.29 9.36
CA GLU A 117 -1.76 -13.32 8.81
C GLU A 117 -2.35 -13.91 7.52
N ASP A 118 -3.00 -13.07 6.69
CA ASP A 118 -3.64 -13.54 5.47
C ASP A 118 -2.79 -13.14 4.26
N CYS A 119 -2.55 -14.09 3.37
CA CYS A 119 -1.86 -13.81 2.12
C CYS A 119 -2.71 -12.89 1.23
N HIS A 120 -2.09 -11.81 0.76
CA HIS A 120 -2.70 -10.85 -0.13
C HIS A 120 -2.58 -11.29 -1.58
N LYS A 121 -3.72 -11.59 -2.19
CA LYS A 121 -3.83 -11.88 -3.62
C LYS A 121 -3.35 -10.70 -4.46
N MET A 122 -2.78 -11.02 -5.62
CA MET A 122 -2.30 -10.04 -6.59
C MET A 122 -3.07 -10.10 -7.90
N PRO A 123 -3.27 -8.94 -8.57
CA PRO A 123 -3.84 -8.93 -9.91
C PRO A 123 -2.93 -9.73 -10.87
N PRO A 124 -3.42 -10.16 -12.04
CA PRO A 124 -2.77 -11.16 -12.88
C PRO A 124 -1.69 -10.49 -13.75
N ILE A 125 -1.01 -9.52 -13.17
CA ILE A 125 0.06 -8.79 -13.82
C ILE A 125 1.24 -9.76 -13.83
N ALA A 126 1.73 -10.06 -15.02
CA ALA A 126 2.78 -11.05 -15.21
C ALA A 126 3.96 -10.81 -14.25
N GLY A 127 4.32 -11.84 -13.49
CA GLY A 127 5.41 -11.81 -12.51
C GLY A 127 5.01 -11.42 -11.09
N LEU A 128 3.77 -11.00 -10.84
CA LEU A 128 3.27 -10.84 -9.47
C LEU A 128 2.87 -12.20 -8.89
N VAL A 129 3.10 -12.33 -7.59
CA VAL A 129 2.71 -13.48 -6.76
C VAL A 129 2.02 -12.97 -5.51
N GLY A 130 1.21 -13.83 -4.89
CA GLY A 130 0.59 -13.57 -3.61
C GLY A 130 1.67 -13.28 -2.57
N VAL A 131 1.38 -12.34 -1.68
CA VAL A 131 2.35 -11.91 -0.67
C VAL A 131 1.67 -11.88 0.67
N GLU A 132 2.30 -12.49 1.65
CA GLU A 132 1.95 -12.35 3.04
C GLU A 132 2.98 -11.47 3.73
N VAL A 133 2.52 -10.52 4.54
CA VAL A 133 3.38 -9.53 5.19
C VAL A 133 3.13 -9.45 6.68
N TYR A 134 4.21 -9.50 7.46
CA TYR A 134 4.15 -9.49 8.91
C TYR A 134 5.09 -8.44 9.46
N LEU A 135 4.57 -7.59 10.34
CA LEU A 135 5.41 -6.74 11.18
C LEU A 135 5.67 -7.46 12.51
N ASN A 136 6.91 -7.87 12.73
CA ASN A 136 7.32 -8.56 13.95
C ASN A 136 7.37 -7.58 15.13
N ALA A 137 7.37 -8.12 16.36
CA ALA A 137 7.39 -7.30 17.58
C ALA A 137 8.65 -6.43 17.75
N ASP A 138 9.77 -6.80 17.10
CA ASP A 138 11.00 -6.01 17.06
C ASP A 138 11.03 -4.95 15.93
N ASN A 139 9.87 -4.73 15.29
CA ASN A 139 9.67 -3.90 14.10
C ASN A 139 10.45 -4.36 12.85
N SER A 140 10.97 -5.60 12.82
CA SER A 140 11.41 -6.20 11.57
C SER A 140 10.21 -6.58 10.71
N LEU A 141 10.39 -6.62 9.40
CA LEU A 141 9.35 -6.99 8.43
C LEU A 141 9.66 -8.38 7.88
N THR A 142 8.72 -9.31 7.99
CA THR A 142 8.77 -10.60 7.29
C THR A 142 7.84 -10.56 6.09
N THR A 143 8.31 -11.02 4.93
CA THR A 143 7.50 -11.19 3.72
C THR A 143 7.60 -12.62 3.25
N GLU A 144 6.46 -13.24 2.94
CA GLU A 144 6.38 -14.57 2.35
C GLU A 144 5.72 -14.46 0.97
N PHE A 145 6.41 -14.94 -0.06
CA PHE A 145 5.96 -14.88 -1.44
C PHE A 145 5.45 -16.24 -1.88
N ALA A 146 4.16 -16.30 -2.24
CA ALA A 146 3.53 -17.49 -2.81
C ALA A 146 4.17 -17.90 -4.14
N THR A 147 3.84 -19.10 -4.61
CA THR A 147 4.27 -19.58 -5.94
C THR A 147 3.33 -19.15 -7.07
N ASP A 148 2.11 -18.72 -6.73
CA ASP A 148 1.07 -18.19 -7.59
C ASP A 148 0.62 -16.79 -7.14
N ASN A 149 -0.29 -16.15 -7.86
CA ASN A 149 -0.86 -14.85 -7.49
C ASN A 149 -2.18 -14.96 -6.69
N THR A 150 -2.68 -16.17 -6.47
CA THR A 150 -3.98 -16.46 -5.83
C THR A 150 -3.86 -16.82 -4.36
N CYS A 151 -2.63 -17.00 -3.86
CA CYS A 151 -2.32 -17.47 -2.51
C CYS A 151 -2.79 -18.91 -2.24
N ASP A 152 -2.94 -19.73 -3.29
CA ASP A 152 -3.44 -21.10 -3.13
C ASP A 152 -2.37 -22.05 -2.57
N ASP A 153 -1.08 -21.76 -2.80
CA ASP A 153 0.04 -22.49 -2.23
C ASP A 153 1.09 -21.61 -1.54
N MET A 154 0.94 -21.50 -0.22
CA MET A 154 1.91 -20.87 0.69
C MET A 154 2.95 -21.86 1.26
N ASN A 155 2.76 -23.18 1.11
CA ASN A 155 3.67 -24.17 1.71
C ASN A 155 5.06 -24.17 1.06
N HIS A 156 5.15 -23.66 -0.17
CA HIS A 156 6.39 -23.49 -0.92
C HIS A 156 6.79 -22.01 -1.05
N ALA A 157 6.27 -21.15 -0.17
CA ALA A 157 6.57 -19.74 -0.21
C ALA A 157 8.04 -19.45 0.10
N SER A 158 8.57 -18.42 -0.54
CA SER A 158 9.90 -17.89 -0.21
C SER A 158 9.77 -16.84 0.88
N LYS A 159 10.48 -17.03 1.99
CA LYS A 159 10.42 -16.17 3.18
C LYS A 159 11.66 -15.30 3.33
N PHE A 160 11.45 -14.02 3.58
CA PHE A 160 12.52 -13.05 3.85
C PHE A 160 12.18 -12.21 5.07
N THR A 161 13.18 -11.90 5.89
CA THR A 161 13.03 -11.00 7.03
C THR A 161 14.00 -9.83 6.89
N TYR A 162 13.46 -8.62 6.88
CA TYR A 162 14.18 -7.36 6.79
C TYR A 162 14.26 -6.73 8.18
N PRO A 163 15.47 -6.38 8.66
CA PRO A 163 15.63 -5.79 9.99
C PRO A 163 14.98 -4.41 10.07
N SER A 164 14.57 -3.99 11.26
CA SER A 164 13.96 -2.68 11.50
C SER A 164 14.84 -1.49 11.06
N SER A 165 16.16 -1.68 10.95
CA SER A 165 17.10 -0.66 10.47
C SER A 165 16.92 -0.25 9.01
N VAL A 166 16.23 -1.05 8.18
CA VAL A 166 15.98 -0.75 6.76
C VAL A 166 14.57 -0.25 6.47
N ILE A 167 13.70 -0.20 7.47
CA ILE A 167 12.30 0.21 7.35
C ILE A 167 12.17 1.67 7.78
N ASN A 168 11.48 2.50 7.00
CA ASN A 168 11.34 3.94 7.26
C ASN A 168 12.67 4.73 7.27
N THR A 169 13.76 4.20 6.68
CA THR A 169 15.10 4.83 6.71
C THR A 169 15.63 5.29 5.35
N ASN A 170 14.85 5.16 4.27
CA ASN A 170 15.31 5.34 2.87
C ASN A 170 16.47 4.40 2.47
N TYR A 171 16.66 3.30 3.20
CA TYR A 171 17.68 2.32 2.86
C TYR A 171 17.27 1.53 1.63
N CYS A 172 18.15 1.46 0.64
CA CYS A 172 17.89 0.81 -0.65
C CYS A 172 18.31 -0.67 -0.60
N VAL A 173 17.38 -1.52 -0.15
CA VAL A 173 17.60 -2.97 -0.05
C VAL A 173 17.84 -3.56 -1.44
N GLY A 174 18.93 -4.30 -1.59
CA GLY A 174 19.33 -4.91 -2.87
C GLY A 174 19.60 -3.90 -4.00
N GLY A 175 19.69 -2.59 -3.70
CA GLY A 175 19.84 -1.56 -4.73
C GLY A 175 18.56 -1.20 -5.50
N HIS A 176 17.39 -1.72 -5.12
CA HIS A 176 16.16 -1.51 -5.88
C HIS A 176 14.85 -1.50 -5.07
N THR A 177 14.88 -1.73 -3.76
CA THR A 177 13.65 -1.76 -2.93
C THR A 177 13.78 -0.87 -1.71
N MET A 178 12.71 -0.15 -1.37
CA MET A 178 12.58 0.56 -0.09
C MET A 178 11.27 0.15 0.60
N PHE A 179 11.30 0.14 1.93
CA PHE A 179 10.16 -0.24 2.76
C PHE A 179 9.73 0.92 3.64
N TYR A 180 8.43 1.20 3.62
CA TYR A 180 7.79 2.17 4.51
C TYR A 180 6.62 1.52 5.24
N VAL A 181 6.59 1.60 6.55
CA VAL A 181 5.49 1.12 7.39
C VAL A 181 4.83 2.31 8.06
N ARG A 182 3.54 2.51 7.78
CA ARG A 182 2.71 3.43 8.56
C ARG A 182 2.21 2.69 9.78
N SER A 183 2.48 3.21 10.97
CA SER A 183 1.91 2.71 12.23
C SER A 183 0.44 3.14 12.36
N SER A 184 -0.37 2.34 13.07
CA SER A 184 -1.74 2.76 13.38
C SER A 184 -1.72 4.04 14.21
N THR A 185 -2.61 4.98 13.88
CA THR A 185 -2.85 6.13 14.75
C THR A 185 -3.56 5.56 15.97
N ALA A 186 -2.84 5.32 17.06
CA ALA A 186 -3.49 4.94 18.31
C ALA A 186 -4.51 6.03 18.66
N THR A 187 -5.80 5.74 18.50
CA THR A 187 -6.85 6.62 19.01
C THR A 187 -6.62 6.65 20.50
N THR A 188 -6.08 7.76 21.00
CA THR A 188 -5.96 7.97 22.44
C THR A 188 -7.38 8.13 22.93
N SER A 189 -8.03 7.01 23.27
CA SER A 189 -9.25 6.99 24.06
C SER A 189 -8.88 7.68 25.36
N THR A 190 -9.18 8.97 25.43
CA THR A 190 -9.15 9.69 26.69
C THR A 190 -10.31 9.10 27.47
N GLY A 191 -10.03 8.07 28.26
CA GLY A 191 -10.96 7.47 29.19
C GLY A 191 -11.37 8.56 30.16
N VAL A 192 -12.43 9.28 29.84
CA VAL A 192 -13.13 10.12 30.81
C VAL A 192 -13.67 9.15 31.84
N THR A 193 -12.98 9.08 32.98
CA THR A 193 -13.50 8.41 34.17
C THR A 193 -14.73 9.19 34.60
N ALA A 194 -15.89 8.75 34.14
CA ALA A 194 -17.17 9.26 34.59
C ALA A 194 -17.30 8.91 36.08
N THR A 195 -17.02 9.88 36.93
CA THR A 195 -17.30 9.77 38.36
C THR A 195 -18.81 9.84 38.50
N GLY A 196 -19.41 8.70 38.87
CA GLY A 196 -20.84 8.53 38.97
C GLY A 196 -21.47 9.51 39.96
N THR A 197 -22.58 10.09 39.53
CA THR A 197 -23.66 10.50 40.44
C THR A 197 -24.98 10.02 39.85
N THR A 198 -25.59 9.08 40.55
CA THR A 198 -26.97 8.61 40.36
C THR A 198 -27.93 9.78 40.61
N PRO A 199 -28.96 9.95 39.77
CA PRO A 199 -30.31 9.91 40.34
C PRO A 199 -31.30 9.06 39.54
N THR A 200 -32.10 8.37 40.34
CA THR A 200 -33.31 7.57 40.14
C THR A 200 -34.37 8.16 39.19
N GLY A 201 -34.99 7.31 38.33
CA GLY A 201 -36.41 7.48 37.91
C GLY A 201 -36.84 7.20 36.44
N ILE A 202 -37.08 5.92 36.07
CA ILE A 202 -38.32 5.30 35.47
C ILE A 202 -39.04 5.97 34.24
N PRO A 203 -39.67 5.26 33.25
CA PRO A 203 -39.36 4.02 32.51
C PRO A 203 -39.64 4.06 30.96
N THR A 204 -39.21 3.00 30.24
CA THR A 204 -39.79 2.32 29.04
C THR A 204 -40.52 3.07 27.90
N THR A 205 -40.06 2.88 26.65
CA THR A 205 -40.91 2.39 25.51
C THR A 205 -40.10 1.76 24.38
N THR A 206 -40.66 0.69 23.84
CA THR A 206 -40.24 -0.27 22.80
C THR A 206 -40.38 0.26 21.37
N GLY A 207 -39.57 -0.24 20.42
CA GLY A 207 -39.82 -0.14 18.97
C GLY A 207 -38.63 -0.64 18.14
N THR A 208 -38.52 -1.94 17.84
CA THR A 208 -39.00 -2.67 16.63
C THR A 208 -38.09 -2.60 15.40
N THR A 209 -37.72 -3.81 14.99
CA THR A 209 -36.95 -4.33 13.86
C THR A 209 -37.35 -3.81 12.48
N GLY A 210 -36.35 -3.56 11.62
CA GLY A 210 -36.51 -3.38 10.17
C GLY A 210 -35.44 -4.15 9.41
N THR A 211 -35.79 -5.37 8.98
CA THR A 211 -35.01 -6.23 8.07
C THR A 211 -35.11 -5.65 6.66
N GLN A 212 -33.98 -5.37 6.00
CA GLN A 212 -33.97 -4.91 4.61
C GLN A 212 -33.36 -6.01 3.71
N THR A 213 -34.21 -6.56 2.85
CA THR A 213 -33.89 -7.56 1.83
C THR A 213 -33.43 -6.84 0.57
N THR A 214 -32.19 -7.07 0.13
CA THR A 214 -31.69 -6.54 -1.15
C THR A 214 -31.61 -7.67 -2.17
N THR A 215 -32.38 -7.54 -3.24
CA THR A 215 -32.46 -8.46 -4.37
C THR A 215 -31.26 -8.27 -5.30
N THR A 216 -30.45 -9.31 -5.49
CA THR A 216 -29.38 -9.35 -6.50
C THR A 216 -29.95 -9.65 -7.87
N THR A 217 -29.66 -8.80 -8.86
CA THR A 217 -29.94 -9.04 -10.28
C THR A 217 -28.62 -9.33 -10.97
N SER A 218 -28.38 -10.60 -11.31
CA SER A 218 -27.22 -11.01 -12.11
C SER A 218 -27.50 -10.78 -13.60
N LEU A 219 -26.63 -10.03 -14.27
CA LEU A 219 -26.59 -9.95 -15.73
C LEU A 219 -25.16 -10.24 -16.21
N SER A 220 -24.96 -11.44 -16.75
CA SER A 220 -23.97 -11.66 -17.81
C SER A 220 -24.55 -11.09 -19.11
N PRO A 221 -23.73 -10.52 -20.02
CA PRO A 221 -23.20 -11.36 -21.08
C PRO A 221 -21.78 -11.05 -21.57
N SER A 222 -21.14 -12.14 -21.98
CA SER A 222 -20.17 -12.37 -23.06
C SER A 222 -19.81 -11.22 -24.01
N GLY A 223 -18.50 -11.08 -24.30
CA GLY A 223 -17.99 -10.34 -25.46
C GLY A 223 -16.47 -10.25 -25.49
N VAL A 224 -15.85 -11.04 -26.36
CA VAL A 224 -14.40 -11.18 -26.57
C VAL A 224 -13.80 -9.97 -27.31
N SER A 225 -12.63 -9.48 -26.86
CA SER A 225 -11.59 -8.88 -27.72
C SER A 225 -10.24 -8.86 -26.96
N PRO A 226 -9.12 -9.32 -27.55
CA PRO A 226 -7.84 -9.40 -26.83
C PRO A 226 -7.17 -8.03 -26.74
N PRO A 227 -6.75 -7.56 -25.55
CA PRO A 227 -5.96 -6.34 -25.45
C PRO A 227 -4.50 -6.56 -25.90
N PRO A 228 -3.82 -5.47 -26.31
CA PRO A 228 -2.54 -5.52 -26.99
C PRO A 228 -1.42 -5.96 -26.06
N GLN A 229 -0.44 -6.65 -26.66
CA GLN A 229 0.84 -7.08 -26.11
C GLN A 229 1.44 -6.01 -25.18
N VAL A 230 1.30 -6.17 -23.87
CA VAL A 230 2.03 -5.35 -22.89
C VAL A 230 3.31 -6.10 -22.58
N PHE A 231 4.42 -5.42 -22.90
CA PHE A 231 5.79 -5.82 -22.68
C PHE A 231 5.99 -6.48 -21.32
N THR A 232 6.53 -7.69 -21.38
CA THR A 232 6.94 -8.55 -20.27
C THR A 232 7.84 -7.79 -19.29
N VAL A 233 7.31 -7.30 -18.18
CA VAL A 233 8.12 -6.96 -17.00
C VAL A 233 8.37 -8.27 -16.24
N ALA A 234 9.26 -9.08 -16.80
CA ALA A 234 9.83 -10.28 -16.17
C ALA A 234 10.70 -9.96 -14.93
N MET A 235 10.57 -8.76 -14.34
CA MET A 235 11.53 -8.27 -13.34
C MET A 235 11.28 -8.84 -11.94
N VAL A 236 10.05 -9.20 -11.55
CA VAL A 236 9.86 -9.70 -10.17
C VAL A 236 10.37 -11.14 -10.02
N MET A 237 10.12 -12.01 -10.99
CA MET A 237 10.61 -13.40 -10.96
C MET A 237 12.13 -13.53 -11.22
N THR A 238 12.72 -12.67 -12.05
CA THR A 238 14.17 -12.73 -12.32
C THR A 238 14.99 -12.12 -11.18
N VAL A 239 14.44 -11.16 -10.44
CA VAL A 239 15.14 -10.53 -9.30
C VAL A 239 15.19 -11.45 -8.08
N LEU A 240 14.17 -12.28 -7.80
CA LEU A 240 14.29 -13.31 -6.75
C LEU A 240 15.33 -14.40 -7.10
N ALA A 241 15.46 -14.78 -8.38
CA ALA A 241 16.50 -15.71 -8.83
C ALA A 241 17.92 -15.09 -8.79
N SER A 242 18.03 -13.77 -8.93
CA SER A 242 19.32 -13.05 -8.90
C SER A 242 19.90 -12.89 -7.48
N ILE A 243 19.09 -13.09 -6.44
CA ILE A 243 19.53 -13.11 -5.04
C ILE A 243 20.21 -14.45 -4.68
N LEU A 244 20.15 -15.46 -5.57
CA LEU A 244 20.61 -16.83 -5.32
C LEU A 244 21.79 -17.31 -6.20
N ALA A 245 22.50 -16.42 -6.90
CA ALA A 245 23.80 -16.79 -7.46
C ALA A 245 24.89 -16.50 -6.40
N PRO A 246 25.56 -17.52 -5.83
CA PRO A 246 26.69 -17.31 -4.92
C PRO A 246 27.88 -16.60 -5.60
#